data_AF-A0AAP3Z2K3-F1
#
_entry.id   AF-A0AAP3Z2K3-F1
#
_cell.length_a   1.000
_cell.length_b   1.000
_cell.length_c   1.000
_cell.angle_alpha   90.00
_cell.angle_beta   90.00
_cell.angle_gamma   90.00
#
_symmetry.space_group_name_H-M   'P 1'
#
loop_
_entity.id
_entity.type
_entity.pdbx_description
1 polymer ?
#
loop_
_entity_poly.entity_id
_entity_poly.type
_entity_poly.pdbx_seq_one_letter_code
_entity_poly.pdbx_strand_id
1 'polypeptide(L)'
;MPGAAAYVPHYGPANEADKTKLVFMGYTETTSWTLAAADVPTHKVGDKFHICVQTFNVKGVGANDIEKARDLHDNHLGSEWSDEVVITATDSTP
;
A
#
# COMPACT_ATOMS: atom_id res chain seq x y z
N MET A 1 -7.41 -6.61 -13.35
CA MET A 1 -7.58 -5.54 -14.35
C MET A 1 -6.61 -5.79 -15.50
N PRO A 2 -7.06 -6.00 -16.75
CA PRO A 2 -6.14 -6.10 -17.89
C PRO A 2 -5.43 -4.76 -18.13
N GLY A 3 -4.11 -4.79 -18.35
CA GLY A 3 -3.33 -3.59 -18.69
C GLY A 3 -3.09 -2.62 -17.52
N ALA A 4 -2.79 -3.13 -16.33
CA ALA A 4 -2.40 -2.27 -15.20
C ALA A 4 -1.14 -1.46 -15.51
N ALA A 5 -1.24 -0.14 -15.33
CA ALA A 5 -0.16 0.83 -15.49
C ALA A 5 0.43 1.28 -14.15
N ALA A 6 -0.33 1.15 -13.06
CA ALA A 6 0.11 1.48 -11.70
C ALA A 6 -0.54 0.57 -10.65
N TYR A 7 0.13 0.47 -9.51
CA TYR A 7 -0.28 -0.32 -8.36
C TYR A 7 -0.19 0.55 -7.11
N VAL A 8 -1.22 0.52 -6.27
CA VAL A 8 -1.30 1.25 -5.01
C VAL A 8 -1.42 0.25 -3.86
N PRO A 9 -0.32 -0.05 -3.16
CA PRO A 9 -0.36 -0.76 -1.88
C PRO A 9 -0.97 0.15 -0.82
N HIS A 10 -1.99 -0.35 -0.13
CA HIS A 10 -2.62 0.29 1.02
C HIS A 10 -2.29 -0.51 2.27
N TYR A 11 -1.93 0.20 3.33
CA TYR A 11 -1.62 -0.39 4.63
C TYR A 11 -2.06 0.56 5.75
N GLY A 12 -2.14 0.03 6.97
CA GLY A 12 -2.60 0.76 8.14
C GLY A 12 -1.58 0.75 9.27
N PRO A 13 -1.93 1.35 10.41
CA PRO A 13 -1.18 1.16 11.65
C PRO A 13 -1.05 -0.32 12.01
N ALA A 14 -0.10 -0.64 12.90
CA ALA A 14 0.07 -1.99 13.42
C ALA A 14 -1.24 -2.57 13.97
N ASN A 15 -1.54 -3.81 13.59
CA ASN A 15 -2.74 -4.59 13.92
C ASN A 15 -4.07 -4.05 13.36
N GLU A 16 -4.04 -3.08 12.45
CA GLU A 16 -5.25 -2.66 11.73
C GLU A 16 -5.53 -3.64 10.58
N ALA A 17 -6.66 -4.34 10.65
CA ALA A 17 -7.10 -5.34 9.67
C ALA A 17 -8.32 -4.88 8.85
N ASP A 18 -8.94 -3.76 9.25
CA ASP A 18 -10.04 -3.18 8.50
C ASP A 18 -9.51 -2.49 7.24
N LYS A 19 -9.82 -3.04 6.07
CA LYS A 19 -9.42 -2.48 4.77
C LYS A 19 -9.83 -1.02 4.59
N THR A 20 -10.92 -0.58 5.23
CA THR A 20 -11.40 0.82 5.15
C THR A 20 -10.55 1.79 5.98
N LYS A 21 -9.65 1.28 6.82
CA LYS A 21 -8.76 2.05 7.70
C LYS A 21 -7.29 1.96 7.31
N LEU A 22 -6.98 1.39 6.15
CA LEU A 22 -5.63 1.38 5.57
C LEU A 22 -5.33 2.76 4.96
N VAL A 23 -4.96 3.70 5.83
CA VAL A 23 -4.80 5.12 5.50
C VAL A 23 -3.47 5.46 4.81
N PHE A 24 -2.48 4.57 4.89
CA PHE A 24 -1.18 4.77 4.26
C PHE A 24 -1.16 4.14 2.87
N MET A 25 -0.46 4.78 1.94
CA MET A 25 -0.41 4.36 0.54
C MET A 25 0.99 4.46 -0.02
N GLY A 26 1.36 3.42 -0.79
CA GLY A 26 2.52 3.44 -1.67
C GLY A 26 2.12 3.59 -3.14
N TYR A 27 3.10 3.77 -4.01
CA TYR A 27 2.91 3.81 -5.46
C TYR A 27 4.03 3.04 -6.16
N THR A 28 3.69 2.32 -7.22
CA THR A 28 4.67 1.74 -8.15
C THR A 28 4.05 1.56 -9.53
N GLU A 29 4.87 1.69 -10.57
CA GLU A 29 4.50 1.40 -11.96
C GLU A 29 4.96 0.00 -12.40
N THR A 30 5.52 -0.77 -11.47
CA THR A 30 5.96 -2.15 -11.68
C THR A 30 5.25 -3.07 -10.69
N THR A 31 5.39 -4.38 -10.85
CA THR A 31 4.81 -5.36 -9.92
C THR A 31 5.61 -5.49 -8.62
N SER A 32 6.54 -4.58 -8.34
CA SER A 32 7.38 -4.58 -7.14
C SER A 32 7.28 -3.23 -6.43
N TRP A 33 7.18 -3.28 -5.11
CA TRP A 33 7.18 -2.11 -4.23
C TRP A 33 7.92 -2.44 -2.94
N THR A 34 8.63 -1.45 -2.40
CA THR A 34 9.37 -1.56 -1.15
C THR A 34 8.85 -0.49 -0.20
N LEU A 35 8.49 -0.89 1.02
CA LEU A 35 8.18 0.05 2.08
C LEU A 35 9.48 0.55 2.71
N ALA A 36 9.73 1.86 2.64
CA ALA A 36 10.92 2.44 3.26
C ALA A 36 10.81 2.35 4.79
N ALA A 37 11.95 2.16 5.47
CA ALA A 37 11.98 2.00 6.92
C ALA A 37 11.36 3.19 7.68
N ALA A 38 11.48 4.40 7.13
CA ALA A 38 10.89 5.61 7.71
C ALA A 38 9.35 5.65 7.63
N ASP A 39 8.76 4.88 6.71
CA ASP A 39 7.32 4.84 6.45
C ASP A 39 6.65 3.59 7.08
N VAL A 40 7.44 2.73 7.73
CA VAL A 40 6.93 1.61 8.52
C VAL A 40 6.24 2.18 9.77
N PRO A 41 4.94 1.87 10.01
CA PRO A 41 4.25 2.38 11.18
C PRO A 41 4.92 1.93 12.48
N THR A 42 4.79 2.73 13.54
CA THR A 42 5.25 2.33 14.88
C THR A 42 4.66 0.98 15.28
N HIS A 43 5.52 0.08 15.75
CA HIS A 43 5.15 -1.30 16.04
C HIS A 43 6.03 -1.89 17.14
N LYS A 44 5.61 -3.07 17.61
CA LYS A 44 6.40 -3.99 18.43
C LYS A 44 6.47 -5.36 17.75
N VAL A 45 7.43 -6.17 18.19
CA VAL A 45 7.53 -7.57 17.75
C VAL A 45 6.19 -8.30 17.98
N GLY A 46 5.78 -9.05 16.97
CA GLY A 46 4.52 -9.80 16.95
C GLY A 46 3.32 -9.02 16.40
N ASP A 47 3.42 -7.69 16.23
CA ASP A 47 2.38 -6.92 15.57
C ASP A 47 2.21 -7.35 14.10
N LYS A 48 1.01 -7.18 13.58
CA LYS A 48 0.66 -7.53 12.20
C LYS A 48 0.48 -6.29 11.34
N PHE A 49 1.02 -6.32 10.14
CA PHE A 49 0.76 -5.34 9.10
C PHE A 49 -0.06 -5.98 8.00
N HIS A 50 -1.20 -5.37 7.72
CA HIS A 50 -2.13 -5.79 6.69
C HIS A 50 -1.92 -4.91 5.46
N ILE A 51 -1.63 -5.54 4.32
CA ILE A 51 -1.37 -4.85 3.06
C ILE A 51 -2.32 -5.40 2.01
N CYS A 52 -3.05 -4.50 1.35
CA CYS A 52 -3.88 -4.82 0.19
C CYS A 52 -3.44 -3.92 -0.98
N VAL A 53 -3.56 -4.42 -2.21
CA VAL A 53 -3.16 -3.68 -3.40
C VAL A 53 -4.37 -3.45 -4.29
N GLN A 54 -4.49 -2.24 -4.84
CA GLN A 54 -5.35 -1.96 -5.98
C GLN A 54 -4.51 -1.67 -7.21
N THR A 55 -5.00 -2.11 -8.37
CA THR A 55 -4.37 -1.85 -9.68
C THR A 55 -5.17 -0.83 -10.46
N PHE A 56 -4.47 -0.03 -11.26
CA PHE A 56 -5.04 1.04 -12.08
C PHE A 56 -4.49 0.94 -13.50
N ASN A 57 -5.32 1.21 -14.50
CA ASN A 57 -4.95 1.20 -15.93
C ASN A 57 -4.37 2.55 -16.41
N VAL A 58 -4.26 3.51 -15.48
CA VAL A 58 -3.64 4.82 -15.68
C VAL A 58 -2.57 5.03 -14.61
N LYS A 59 -1.65 5.96 -14.88
CA LYS A 59 -0.65 6.39 -13.91
C LYS A 59 -1.21 7.53 -13.07
N GLY A 60 -0.81 7.59 -11.80
CA GLY A 60 -1.19 8.69 -10.92
C GLY A 60 -0.41 9.97 -11.23
N VAL A 61 -1.01 11.11 -10.91
CA VAL A 61 -0.42 12.44 -11.08
C VAL A 61 -0.07 13.04 -9.72
N GLY A 62 1.15 13.58 -9.59
CA GLY A 62 1.63 14.17 -8.35
C GLY A 62 3.13 14.43 -8.36
N ALA A 63 3.61 15.27 -7.44
CA ALA A 63 5.03 15.60 -7.30
C ALA A 63 5.83 14.46 -6.64
N ASN A 64 5.16 13.58 -5.89
CA ASN A 64 5.75 12.42 -5.23
C ASN A 64 4.81 11.22 -5.28
N ASP A 65 5.30 10.07 -4.81
CA ASP A 65 4.58 8.80 -4.87
C ASP A 65 3.30 8.78 -4.00
N ILE A 66 3.29 9.48 -2.87
CA ILE A 66 2.10 9.59 -2.01
C ILE A 66 1.00 10.38 -2.74
N GLU A 67 1.36 11.49 -3.38
CA GLU A 67 0.42 12.30 -4.16
C GLU A 67 -0.14 11.52 -5.36
N LYS A 68 0.71 10.78 -6.08
CA LYS A 68 0.25 9.92 -7.19
C LYS A 68 -0.69 8.81 -6.72
N ALA A 69 -0.38 8.17 -5.59
CA ALA A 69 -1.25 7.16 -4.99
C ALA A 69 -2.61 7.76 -4.58
N ARG A 70 -2.58 8.94 -3.95
CA ARG A 70 -3.79 9.66 -3.53
C ARG A 70 -4.65 10.06 -4.71
N ASP A 71 -4.06 10.55 -5.80
CA ASP A 71 -4.77 10.86 -7.04
C ASP A 71 -5.51 9.64 -7.59
N LEU A 72 -4.83 8.49 -7.70
CA LEU A 72 -5.46 7.24 -8.12
C LEU A 72 -6.59 6.80 -7.18
N HIS A 73 -6.38 6.89 -5.87
CA HIS A 73 -7.37 6.48 -4.87
C HIS A 73 -8.64 7.34 -4.90
N ASP A 74 -8.49 8.67 -5.00
CA ASP A 74 -9.62 9.61 -4.87
C ASP A 74 -10.35 9.82 -6.21
N ASN A 75 -9.63 9.79 -7.34
CA ASN A 75 -10.14 10.27 -8.63
C ASN A 75 -10.34 9.17 -9.69
N HIS A 76 -9.88 7.94 -9.43
CA HIS A 76 -9.91 6.86 -10.42
C HIS A 76 -10.57 5.59 -9.89
N LEU A 77 -11.25 4.87 -10.79
CA LEU A 77 -11.79 3.55 -10.46
C LEU A 77 -10.67 2.50 -10.57
N GLY A 78 -10.17 2.07 -9.42
CA GLY A 78 -9.23 0.96 -9.32
C GLY A 78 -9.88 -0.41 -9.57
N SER A 79 -9.06 -1.46 -9.56
CA SER A 79 -9.56 -2.83 -9.46
C SER A 79 -10.23 -3.09 -8.11
N GLU A 80 -10.93 -4.22 -8.02
CA GLU A 80 -11.17 -4.85 -6.73
C GLU A 80 -9.87 -4.97 -5.92
N TRP A 81 -10.00 -4.92 -4.60
CA TRP A 81 -8.90 -5.14 -3.68
C TRP A 81 -8.26 -6.51 -3.91
N SER A 82 -6.93 -6.58 -3.85
CA SER A 82 -6.23 -7.86 -3.82
C SER A 82 -6.61 -8.68 -2.59
N ASP A 83 -6.25 -9.96 -2.63
CA ASP A 83 -6.07 -10.75 -1.42
C ASP A 83 -5.09 -10.01 -0.47
N GLU A 84 -5.36 -10.15 0.81
CA GLU A 84 -4.57 -9.50 1.85
C GLU A 84 -3.24 -10.22 2.07
N VAL A 85 -2.18 -9.44 2.17
CA VAL A 85 -0.88 -9.91 2.66
C VAL A 85 -0.73 -9.47 4.11
N VAL A 86 -0.43 -10.43 4.99
CA VAL A 86 -0.19 -10.16 6.41
C VAL A 86 1.28 -10.41 6.72
N ILE A 87 1.96 -9.37 7.19
CA ILE A 87 3.37 -9.43 7.63
C ILE A 87 3.40 -9.34 9.14
N THR A 88 4.07 -10.28 9.80
CA THR A 88 4.32 -10.19 11.25
C THR A 88 5.65 -9.49 11.48
N ALA A 89 5.64 -8.43 12.29
CA ALA A 89 6.83 -7.75 12.75
C ALA A 89 7.70 -8.72 13.54
N THR A 90 8.91 -8.97 13.05
CA THR A 90 9.93 -9.73 13.76
C THR A 90 10.96 -8.76 14.34
N ASP A 91 11.80 -9.24 15.27
CA ASP A 91 12.95 -8.47 15.72
C ASP A 91 13.76 -8.01 14.51
N SER A 92 13.82 -6.70 14.30
CA SER A 92 14.77 -6.08 13.39
C SER A 92 16.11 -6.03 14.12
N THR A 93 16.78 -7.18 14.24
CA THR A 93 18.21 -7.18 14.55
C THR A 93 18.93 -6.98 13.22
N PRO A 94 19.70 -5.87 13.04
CA PRO A 94 20.61 -5.74 11.92
C PRO A 94 21.67 -6.84 11.93
#